data_AF-A0A970GKU8-F1
#
_entry.id   AF-A0A970GKU8-F1
#
_cell.length_a   1.000
_cell.length_b   1.000
_cell.length_c   1.000
_cell.angle_alpha   90.00
_cell.angle_beta   90.00
_cell.angle_gamma   90.00
#
_symmetry.space_group_name_H-M   'P 1'
#
loop_
_entity.id
_entity.type
_entity.pdbx_description
1 polymer ?
#
loop_
_entity_poly.entity_id
_entity_poly.type
_entity_poly.pdbx_seq_one_letter_code
_entity_poly.pdbx_strand_id
1 'polypeptide(L)'
;MNDNNKSASKLNALTKRVEKYIIQLLIALMSILLIIASLQLAYEVIKAIITSENFLIDLDGLMGLFGVFLLVLIGIELLDTIKVYFKKHVIHVEIVLLVAIIAVARKVIVMDFDKYGGLEIIGIGLLLLAMAGGYFLIKKTGGCGFWPTETEEQSETIIEEKALDEHKENQVIERRKVIKSQVSESPVAPEDIPAKPVNPARGKDSGEKSDD
;
A
#
# COMPACT_ATOMS: atom_id res chain seq x y z
N MET A 1 5.96 -11.84 47.77
CA MET A 1 6.66 -11.37 46.56
C MET A 1 5.94 -11.74 45.23
N ASN A 2 4.66 -12.15 45.22
CA ASN A 2 4.01 -12.78 44.04
C ASN A 2 2.88 -11.93 43.38
N ASP A 3 2.50 -10.79 43.97
CA ASP A 3 1.31 -10.03 43.53
C ASP A 3 1.60 -9.06 42.37
N ASN A 4 2.82 -8.52 42.28
CA ASN A 4 3.20 -7.56 41.23
C ASN A 4 3.28 -8.21 39.83
N ASN A 5 3.74 -9.45 39.72
CA ASN A 5 3.82 -10.17 38.43
C ASN A 5 2.42 -10.58 37.92
N LYS A 6 1.51 -10.93 38.83
CA LYS A 6 0.14 -11.32 38.50
C LYS A 6 -0.71 -10.14 38.01
N SER A 7 -0.49 -8.93 38.55
CA SER A 7 -1.14 -7.72 38.04
C SER A 7 -0.59 -7.29 36.68
N ALA A 8 0.74 -7.28 36.50
CA ALA A 8 1.35 -6.87 35.22
C ALA A 8 0.91 -7.76 34.03
N SER A 9 0.86 -9.08 34.22
CA SER A 9 0.40 -10.02 33.19
C SER A 9 -1.08 -9.86 32.84
N LYS A 10 -1.95 -9.61 33.83
CA LYS A 10 -3.38 -9.31 33.61
C LYS A 10 -3.60 -8.00 32.87
N LEU A 11 -2.84 -6.96 33.19
CA LEU A 11 -2.91 -5.66 32.51
C LEU A 11 -2.53 -5.81 31.03
N ASN A 12 -1.42 -6.50 30.73
CA ASN A 12 -0.99 -6.74 29.35
C ASN A 12 -2.03 -7.55 28.54
N ALA A 13 -2.65 -8.56 29.16
CA ALA A 13 -3.69 -9.36 28.51
C ALA A 13 -4.98 -8.54 28.26
N LEU A 14 -5.35 -7.66 29.20
CA LEU A 14 -6.48 -6.77 29.05
C LEU A 14 -6.23 -5.73 27.95
N THR A 15 -5.06 -5.10 27.94
CA THR A 15 -4.67 -4.12 26.90
C THR A 15 -4.73 -4.74 25.51
N LYS A 16 -4.15 -5.92 25.30
CA LYS A 16 -4.20 -6.61 24.00
C LYS A 16 -5.63 -6.94 23.56
N ARG A 17 -6.50 -7.30 24.50
CA ARG A 17 -7.91 -7.60 24.20
C ARG A 17 -8.66 -6.32 23.81
N VAL A 18 -8.50 -5.24 24.57
CA VAL A 18 -9.09 -3.93 24.27
C VAL A 18 -8.58 -3.39 22.94
N GLU A 19 -7.27 -3.45 22.69
CA GLU A 19 -6.66 -3.05 21.42
C GLU A 19 -7.30 -3.80 20.24
N LYS A 20 -7.42 -5.12 20.33
CA LYS A 20 -8.06 -5.94 19.29
C LYS A 20 -9.51 -5.51 19.02
N TYR A 21 -10.27 -5.23 20.08
CA TYR A 21 -11.65 -4.75 19.96
C TYR A 21 -11.73 -3.37 19.29
N ILE A 22 -10.84 -2.43 19.68
CA ILE A 22 -10.79 -1.09 19.08
C ILE A 22 -10.48 -1.18 17.59
N ILE A 23 -9.47 -1.96 17.21
CA ILE A 23 -9.08 -2.08 15.79
C ILE A 23 -10.20 -2.74 14.98
N GLN A 24 -10.84 -3.79 15.50
CA GLN A 24 -11.96 -4.45 14.81
C GLN A 24 -13.15 -3.50 14.61
N LEU A 25 -13.48 -2.71 15.64
CA LEU A 25 -14.51 -1.68 15.54
C LEU A 25 -14.14 -0.62 14.50
N LEU A 26 -12.89 -0.16 14.49
CA LEU A 26 -12.41 0.85 13.56
C LEU A 26 -12.47 0.36 12.10
N ILE A 27 -12.05 -0.88 11.84
CA ILE A 27 -12.15 -1.53 10.52
C ILE A 27 -13.62 -1.60 10.07
N ALA A 28 -14.53 -1.99 10.96
CA ALA A 28 -15.96 -2.09 10.65
C ALA A 28 -16.56 -0.71 10.32
N LEU A 29 -16.30 0.30 11.15
CA LEU A 29 -16.78 1.66 10.93
C LEU A 29 -16.22 2.27 9.64
N MET A 30 -14.92 2.11 9.37
CA MET A 30 -14.30 2.57 8.12
C MET A 30 -14.90 1.89 6.89
N SER A 31 -15.14 0.58 6.96
CA SER A 31 -15.77 -0.16 5.85
C SER A 31 -17.18 0.36 5.55
N ILE A 32 -17.99 0.61 6.59
CA ILE A 32 -19.34 1.18 6.43
C ILE A 32 -19.26 2.58 5.82
N LEU A 33 -18.38 3.45 6.34
CA LEU A 33 -18.14 4.79 5.82
C LEU A 33 -17.75 4.78 4.34
N LEU A 34 -16.86 3.87 3.94
CA LEU A 34 -16.43 3.73 2.54
C LEU A 34 -17.56 3.30 1.62
N ILE A 35 -18.41 2.37 2.05
CA ILE A 35 -19.58 1.94 1.27
C ILE A 35 -20.51 3.13 1.07
N ILE A 36 -20.84 3.85 2.14
CA ILE A 36 -21.71 5.03 2.08
C ILE A 36 -21.10 6.11 1.17
N ALA A 37 -19.82 6.43 1.33
CA ALA A 37 -19.14 7.42 0.51
C ALA A 37 -19.09 7.03 -0.97
N SER A 38 -18.90 5.74 -1.27
CA SER A 38 -18.89 5.24 -2.65
C SER A 38 -20.28 5.32 -3.29
N LEU A 39 -21.33 4.99 -2.53
CA LEU A 39 -22.72 5.14 -2.99
C LEU A 39 -23.08 6.62 -3.20
N GLN A 40 -22.65 7.51 -2.30
CA GLN A 40 -22.83 8.94 -2.46
C GLN A 40 -22.14 9.44 -3.72
N LEU A 41 -20.90 9.04 -3.97
CA LEU A 41 -20.18 9.40 -5.19
C LEU A 41 -20.93 8.95 -6.45
N ALA A 42 -21.38 7.69 -6.48
CA ALA A 42 -22.14 7.16 -7.61
C ALA A 42 -23.43 7.97 -7.84
N TYR A 43 -24.14 8.34 -6.76
CA TYR A 43 -25.32 9.18 -6.82
C TYR A 43 -25.00 10.58 -7.39
N GLU A 44 -23.94 11.25 -6.92
CA GLU A 44 -23.55 12.57 -7.42
C GLU A 44 -23.16 12.52 -8.90
N VAL A 45 -22.45 11.48 -9.34
CA VAL A 45 -22.08 11.29 -10.76
C VAL A 45 -23.33 11.13 -11.62
N ILE A 46 -24.25 10.25 -11.24
CA ILE A 46 -25.48 10.00 -12.00
C ILE A 46 -26.33 11.28 -12.06
N LYS A 47 -26.47 11.97 -10.92
CA LYS A 47 -27.22 13.23 -10.83
C LYS A 47 -26.59 14.32 -11.71
N ALA A 48 -25.27 14.45 -11.71
CA ALA A 48 -24.56 15.42 -12.55
C ALA A 48 -24.78 15.16 -14.04
N ILE A 49 -24.79 13.89 -14.47
CA ILE A 49 -25.01 13.50 -15.86
C ILE A 49 -26.45 13.79 -16.30
N ILE A 50 -27.45 13.44 -15.48
CA ILE A 50 -28.87 13.59 -15.84
C ILE A 50 -29.33 15.06 -15.81
N THR A 51 -28.77 15.86 -14.90
CA THR A 51 -29.16 17.27 -14.74
C THR A 51 -28.55 18.18 -15.82
N SER A 52 -27.46 17.74 -16.47
CA SER A 52 -26.79 18.54 -17.51
C SER A 52 -27.57 18.50 -18.83
N GLU A 53 -27.91 19.68 -19.34
CA GLU A 53 -28.67 19.89 -20.58
C GLU A 53 -27.97 19.30 -21.83
N ASN A 54 -26.63 19.18 -21.79
CA ASN A 54 -25.81 18.61 -22.86
C ASN A 54 -25.08 17.31 -22.46
N PHE A 55 -25.44 16.69 -21.31
CA PHE A 55 -24.68 15.58 -20.71
C PHE A 55 -23.19 15.91 -20.44
N LEU A 56 -22.81 17.19 -20.42
CA LEU A 56 -21.46 17.65 -20.13
C LEU A 56 -21.42 18.26 -18.73
N ILE A 57 -20.48 17.78 -17.91
CA ILE A 57 -20.22 18.34 -16.58
C ILE A 57 -19.23 19.49 -16.76
N ASP A 58 -19.48 20.62 -16.10
CA ASP A 58 -18.53 21.73 -16.09
C ASP A 58 -17.26 21.39 -15.28
N LEU A 59 -16.24 22.23 -15.38
CA LEU A 59 -14.97 22.01 -14.69
C LEU A 59 -15.13 22.03 -13.17
N ASP A 60 -15.97 22.92 -12.64
CA ASP A 60 -16.20 23.08 -11.20
C ASP A 60 -16.90 21.85 -10.62
N GLY A 61 -17.92 21.33 -11.31
CA GLY A 61 -18.61 20.09 -10.98
C GLY A 61 -17.68 18.88 -11.08
N LEU A 62 -16.82 18.82 -12.11
CA LEU A 62 -15.84 17.75 -12.25
C LEU A 62 -14.79 17.77 -11.12
N MET A 63 -14.29 18.95 -10.75
CA MET A 63 -13.40 19.13 -9.60
C MET A 63 -14.08 18.71 -8.29
N GLY A 64 -15.37 19.02 -8.12
CA GLY A 64 -16.18 18.55 -6.99
C GLY A 64 -16.28 17.03 -6.93
N LEU A 65 -16.57 16.37 -8.06
CA LEU A 65 -16.64 14.90 -8.16
C LEU A 65 -15.28 14.26 -7.89
N PHE A 66 -14.20 14.83 -8.42
CA PHE A 66 -12.85 14.40 -8.06
C PHE A 66 -12.59 14.57 -6.57
N GLY A 67 -13.03 15.66 -5.93
CA GLY A 67 -12.93 15.82 -4.47
C GLY A 67 -13.54 14.65 -3.69
N VAL A 68 -14.76 14.23 -4.06
CA VAL A 68 -15.45 13.11 -3.40
C VAL A 68 -14.79 11.77 -3.74
N PHE A 69 -14.39 11.54 -5.00
CA PHE A 69 -13.61 10.36 -5.38
C PHE A 69 -12.31 10.25 -4.59
N LEU A 70 -11.65 11.39 -4.45
CA LEU A 70 -10.40 11.49 -3.77
C LEU A 70 -10.58 11.24 -2.25
N LEU A 71 -11.71 11.66 -1.66
CA LEU A 71 -12.09 11.32 -0.29
C LEU A 71 -12.22 9.79 -0.08
N VAL A 72 -12.87 9.09 -1.02
CA VAL A 72 -13.01 7.63 -0.98
C VAL A 72 -11.65 6.94 -1.02
N LEU A 73 -10.75 7.38 -1.90
CA LEU A 73 -9.40 6.81 -2.00
C LEU A 73 -8.58 6.97 -0.72
N ILE A 74 -8.65 8.12 -0.03
CA ILE A 74 -7.99 8.26 1.29
C ILE A 74 -8.56 7.24 2.28
N GLY A 75 -9.89 7.07 2.30
CA GLY A 75 -10.50 6.12 3.21
C GLY A 75 -10.06 4.68 2.96
N ILE A 76 -9.88 4.28 1.69
CA ILE A 76 -9.37 2.96 1.31
C ILE A 76 -7.93 2.80 1.81
N GLU A 77 -7.09 3.81 1.58
CA GLU A 77 -5.69 3.83 2.04
C GLU A 77 -5.58 3.70 3.57
N LEU A 78 -6.42 4.44 4.31
CA LEU A 78 -6.47 4.39 5.77
C LEU A 78 -6.99 3.04 6.27
N LEU A 79 -8.00 2.47 5.61
CA LEU A 79 -8.51 1.14 5.94
C LEU A 79 -7.40 0.10 5.79
N ASP A 80 -6.59 0.18 4.74
CA ASP A 80 -5.49 -0.75 4.54
C ASP A 80 -4.37 -0.56 5.58
N THR A 81 -4.01 0.70 5.88
CA THR A 81 -3.08 1.04 6.96
C THR A 81 -3.49 0.42 8.29
N ILE A 82 -4.79 0.51 8.64
CA ILE A 82 -5.33 -0.06 9.88
C ILE A 82 -5.35 -1.60 9.83
N LYS A 83 -5.66 -2.21 8.68
CA LYS A 83 -5.59 -3.68 8.49
C LYS A 83 -4.17 -4.21 8.63
N VAL A 84 -3.19 -3.51 8.08
CA VAL A 84 -1.77 -3.84 8.23
C VAL A 84 -1.37 -3.78 9.70
N TYR A 85 -1.80 -2.74 10.43
CA TYR A 85 -1.58 -2.66 11.86
C TYR A 85 -2.22 -3.83 12.61
N PHE A 86 -3.45 -4.21 12.27
CA PHE A 86 -4.13 -5.37 12.86
C PHE A 86 -3.37 -6.69 12.67
N LYS A 87 -2.73 -6.89 11.51
CA LYS A 87 -1.99 -8.12 11.20
C LYS A 87 -0.58 -8.15 11.81
N LYS A 88 0.13 -7.03 11.78
CA LYS A 88 1.57 -6.98 12.12
C LYS A 88 1.86 -6.34 13.49
N HIS A 89 0.86 -5.72 14.14
CA HIS A 89 0.99 -4.97 15.41
C HIS A 89 2.11 -3.93 15.43
N VAL A 90 2.55 -3.45 14.25
CA VAL A 90 3.62 -2.45 14.10
C VAL A 90 3.19 -1.47 13.03
N ILE A 91 3.16 -0.18 13.38
CA ILE A 91 2.98 0.91 12.43
C ILE A 91 4.37 1.40 12.03
N HIS A 92 4.71 1.28 10.75
CA HIS A 92 5.92 1.91 10.23
C HIS A 92 5.63 3.39 10.03
N VAL A 93 6.45 4.24 10.67
CA VAL A 93 6.28 5.71 10.62
C VAL A 93 6.31 6.24 9.19
N GLU A 94 7.03 5.57 8.29
CA GLU A 94 7.10 5.91 6.86
C GLU A 94 5.71 5.90 6.18
N ILE A 95 4.87 4.90 6.48
CA ILE A 95 3.53 4.76 5.87
C ILE A 95 2.65 5.92 6.30
N VAL A 96 2.63 6.21 7.59
CA VAL A 96 1.79 7.28 8.14
C VAL A 96 2.17 8.61 7.53
N LEU A 97 3.46 8.86 7.34
CA LEU A 97 3.95 10.07 6.70
C LEU A 97 3.59 10.12 5.21
N LEU A 98 3.69 9.00 4.49
CA LEU A 98 3.28 8.92 3.09
C LEU A 98 1.78 9.19 2.92
N VAL A 99 0.95 8.57 3.75
CA VAL A 99 -0.51 8.81 3.79
C VAL A 99 -0.81 10.28 4.09
N ALA A 100 -0.06 10.90 5.00
CA ALA A 100 -0.23 12.31 5.32
C ALA A 100 0.16 13.23 4.14
N ILE A 101 1.24 12.93 3.42
CA ILE A 101 1.63 13.66 2.20
C ILE A 101 0.54 13.52 1.13
N ILE A 102 0.06 12.30 0.87
CA ILE A 102 -1.01 12.04 -0.10
C ILE A 102 -2.29 12.80 0.28
N ALA A 103 -2.66 12.82 1.56
CA ALA A 103 -3.84 13.53 2.04
C ALA A 103 -3.74 15.06 1.84
N VAL A 104 -2.59 15.67 2.15
CA VAL A 104 -2.37 17.11 1.95
C VAL A 104 -2.32 17.44 0.46
N ALA A 105 -1.55 16.69 -0.33
CA ALA A 105 -1.43 16.92 -1.78
C ALA A 105 -2.80 16.91 -2.47
N ARG A 106 -3.64 15.94 -2.11
CA ARG A 106 -5.01 15.82 -2.61
C ARG A 106 -5.90 17.00 -2.22
N LYS A 107 -5.74 17.57 -1.02
CA LYS A 107 -6.46 18.77 -0.60
C LYS A 107 -6.03 20.00 -1.40
N VAL A 108 -4.75 20.09 -1.75
CA VAL A 108 -4.19 21.17 -2.57
C VAL A 108 -4.66 21.10 -4.02
N ILE A 109 -4.80 19.89 -4.60
CA ILE A 109 -5.30 19.71 -5.98
C ILE A 109 -6.74 20.21 -6.15
N VAL A 110 -7.61 19.97 -5.15
CA VAL A 110 -9.03 20.36 -5.18
C VAL A 110 -9.23 21.80 -4.65
N MET A 111 -8.14 22.49 -4.29
CA MET A 111 -8.22 23.83 -3.74
C MET A 111 -8.51 24.85 -4.84
N ASP A 112 -9.49 25.71 -4.57
CA ASP A 112 -9.77 26.90 -5.38
C ASP A 112 -8.88 28.06 -4.91
N PHE A 113 -7.80 28.33 -5.64
CA PHE A 113 -6.78 29.31 -5.27
C PHE A 113 -7.27 30.77 -5.34
N ASP A 114 -8.38 31.05 -6.01
CA ASP A 114 -8.92 32.41 -6.11
C ASP A 114 -9.48 32.91 -4.77
N LYS A 115 -9.72 32.01 -3.82
CA LYS A 115 -10.21 32.30 -2.46
C LYS A 115 -9.11 32.51 -1.43
N TYR A 116 -7.83 32.31 -1.79
CA TYR A 116 -6.71 32.37 -0.86
C TYR A 116 -5.75 33.50 -1.24
N GLY A 117 -5.25 34.23 -0.25
CA GLY A 117 -4.21 35.24 -0.49
C GLY A 117 -2.86 34.60 -0.84
N GLY A 118 -1.94 35.43 -1.35
CA GLY A 118 -0.61 34.96 -1.74
C GLY A 118 0.21 34.39 -0.57
N LEU A 119 -0.01 34.88 0.65
CA LEU A 119 0.69 34.39 1.84
C LEU A 119 0.23 32.98 2.23
N GLU A 120 -1.07 32.71 2.12
CA GLU A 120 -1.66 31.40 2.38
C GLU A 120 -1.12 30.36 1.39
N ILE A 121 -1.03 30.71 0.11
CA ILE A 121 -0.49 29.83 -0.94
C ILE A 121 0.99 29.51 -0.67
N ILE A 122 1.79 30.50 -0.28
CA ILE A 122 3.18 30.30 0.12
C ILE A 122 3.26 29.39 1.36
N GLY A 123 2.38 29.59 2.34
CA GLY A 123 2.29 28.75 3.54
C GLY A 123 2.03 27.28 3.22
N ILE A 124 1.12 27.01 2.27
CA ILE A 124 0.82 25.65 1.77
C ILE A 124 2.04 25.06 1.06
N GLY A 125 2.73 25.84 0.22
CA GLY A 125 3.94 25.40 -0.46
C GLY A 125 5.06 25.02 0.54
N LEU A 126 5.23 25.83 1.58
CA LEU A 126 6.23 25.60 2.63
C LEU A 126 5.87 24.39 3.50
N LEU A 127 4.57 24.18 3.78
CA LEU A 127 4.08 22.97 4.44
C LEU A 127 4.41 21.71 3.63
N LEU A 128 4.11 21.70 2.32
CA LEU A 128 4.43 20.57 1.44
C LEU A 128 5.94 20.29 1.41
N LEU A 129 6.76 21.33 1.33
CA LEU A 129 8.22 21.21 1.34
C LEU A 129 8.73 20.62 2.67
N ALA A 130 8.18 21.07 3.81
CA ALA A 130 8.51 20.54 5.12
C ALA A 130 8.13 19.06 5.27
N MET A 131 6.96 18.66 4.77
CA MET A 131 6.54 17.25 4.80
C MET A 131 7.41 16.36 3.91
N ALA A 132 7.74 16.81 2.70
CA ALA A 132 8.66 16.11 1.80
C ALA A 132 10.06 15.99 2.42
N GLY A 133 10.56 17.05 3.06
CA GLY A 133 11.80 17.03 3.82
C GLY A 133 11.79 16.02 4.97
N GLY A 134 10.70 15.99 5.75
CA GLY A 134 10.50 15.00 6.80
C GLY A 134 10.57 13.56 6.27
N TYR A 135 9.92 13.28 5.14
CA TYR A 135 9.94 11.95 4.52
C TYR A 135 11.34 11.58 4.04
N PHE A 136 12.04 12.52 3.41
CA PHE A 136 13.42 12.34 2.97
C PHE A 136 14.36 12.01 4.15
N LEU A 137 14.23 12.72 5.27
CA LEU A 137 15.05 12.47 6.46
C LEU A 137 14.83 11.07 7.02
N ILE A 138 13.56 10.66 7.22
CA ILE A 138 13.23 9.33 7.75
C ILE A 138 13.78 8.23 6.85
N LYS A 139 13.62 8.38 5.53
CA LYS A 139 14.16 7.45 4.54
C LYS A 139 15.69 7.37 4.60
N LYS A 140 16.37 8.52 4.73
CA LYS A 140 17.83 8.60 4.81
C LYS A 140 18.38 8.00 6.11
N THR A 141 17.67 8.09 7.22
CA THR A 141 18.09 7.55 8.51
C THR A 141 17.89 6.03 8.65
N GLY A 142 17.54 5.33 7.57
CA GLY A 142 17.37 3.87 7.59
C GLY A 142 15.97 3.44 8.01
N GLY A 143 14.93 4.12 7.52
CA GLY A 143 13.56 3.59 7.50
C GLY A 143 13.53 2.28 6.71
N CYS A 144 13.86 1.17 7.35
CA CYS A 144 13.88 -0.15 6.75
C CYS A 144 12.79 -1.02 7.38
N GLY A 145 12.06 -1.73 6.52
CA GLY A 145 11.34 -2.94 6.92
C GLY A 145 9.87 -3.05 6.50
N PHE A 146 9.33 -2.13 5.69
CA PHE A 146 7.89 -2.18 5.42
C PHE A 146 7.45 -2.91 4.15
N TRP A 147 8.12 -2.76 2.99
CA TRP A 147 7.59 -3.21 1.68
C TRP A 147 6.80 -4.53 1.76
N PRO A 148 5.46 -4.50 1.75
CA PRO A 148 4.66 -5.69 1.61
C PRO A 148 4.72 -6.08 0.13
N THR A 149 5.51 -7.09 -0.19
CA THR A 149 5.38 -7.77 -1.49
C THR A 149 4.00 -8.42 -1.50
N GLU A 150 3.02 -7.75 -2.07
CA GLU A 150 1.77 -8.42 -2.43
C GLU A 150 2.12 -9.41 -3.54
N THR A 151 2.22 -10.69 -3.18
CA THR A 151 2.03 -11.76 -4.15
C THR A 151 0.58 -11.66 -4.60
N GLU A 152 0.35 -10.87 -5.63
CA GLU A 152 -0.85 -10.93 -6.46
C GLU A 152 -1.00 -12.38 -6.92
N GLU A 153 -1.96 -13.11 -6.35
CA GLU A 153 -2.48 -14.33 -6.97
C GLU A 153 -3.20 -13.93 -8.25
N GLN A 154 -2.42 -13.70 -9.32
CA GLN A 154 -2.93 -13.64 -10.67
C GLN A 154 -3.35 -15.05 -11.05
N SER A 155 -4.58 -15.39 -10.72
CA SER A 155 -5.26 -16.55 -11.28
C SER A 155 -5.56 -16.25 -12.75
N GLU A 156 -4.54 -16.37 -13.61
CA GLU A 156 -4.76 -16.49 -15.06
C GLU A 156 -5.60 -17.75 -15.29
N THR A 157 -6.88 -17.54 -15.50
CA THR A 157 -7.78 -18.60 -15.93
C THR A 157 -7.50 -18.83 -17.41
N ILE A 158 -6.51 -19.67 -17.73
CA ILE A 158 -6.31 -20.12 -19.11
C ILE A 158 -7.52 -20.99 -19.46
N ILE A 159 -8.47 -20.41 -20.18
CA ILE A 159 -9.52 -21.16 -20.87
C ILE A 159 -8.83 -21.85 -22.04
N GLU A 160 -8.51 -23.12 -21.86
CA GLU A 160 -8.06 -23.98 -22.96
C GLU A 160 -9.27 -24.19 -23.89
N GLU A 161 -9.36 -23.41 -24.96
CA GLU A 161 -10.27 -23.64 -26.07
C GLU A 161 -9.82 -24.91 -26.79
N LYS A 162 -10.41 -26.04 -26.40
CA LYS A 162 -10.17 -27.30 -27.07
C LYS A 162 -10.87 -27.25 -28.43
N ALA A 163 -10.09 -27.07 -29.49
CA ALA A 163 -10.54 -27.17 -30.88
C ALA A 163 -11.33 -28.48 -31.06
N LEU A 164 -12.56 -28.32 -31.54
CA LEU A 164 -13.50 -29.39 -31.82
C LEU A 164 -13.08 -30.06 -33.14
N ASP A 165 -12.26 -31.11 -33.07
CA ASP A 165 -12.03 -31.97 -34.23
C ASP A 165 -13.23 -32.90 -34.43
N GLU A 166 -13.97 -32.64 -35.51
CA GLU A 166 -14.97 -33.54 -36.09
C GLU A 166 -14.30 -34.82 -36.59
N HIS A 167 -14.29 -35.87 -35.77
CA HIS A 167 -14.52 -37.29 -36.14
C HIS A 167 -13.95 -38.20 -35.05
N LYS A 168 -14.80 -38.65 -34.13
CA LYS A 168 -15.09 -40.08 -33.89
C LYS A 168 -15.93 -40.28 -32.62
N GLU A 169 -16.92 -41.11 -32.84
CA GLU A 169 -17.91 -41.68 -31.93
C GLU A 169 -17.29 -42.38 -30.72
N ASN A 170 -17.97 -42.27 -29.58
CA ASN A 170 -17.83 -43.07 -28.35
C ASN A 170 -16.46 -43.10 -27.66
N GLN A 171 -16.32 -42.29 -26.61
CA GLN A 171 -16.11 -42.79 -25.24
C GLN A 171 -16.16 -41.65 -24.22
N VAL A 172 -16.81 -41.93 -23.10
CA VAL A 172 -16.97 -41.05 -21.93
C VAL A 172 -15.57 -40.69 -21.38
N ILE A 173 -15.14 -39.43 -21.54
CA ILE A 173 -13.84 -38.97 -21.02
C ILE A 173 -14.04 -38.42 -19.60
N GLU A 174 -13.60 -39.21 -18.62
CA GLU A 174 -13.40 -38.77 -17.23
C GLU A 174 -12.60 -37.47 -17.17
N ARG A 175 -13.19 -36.39 -16.63
CA ARG A 175 -12.45 -35.18 -16.28
C ARG A 175 -11.65 -35.42 -15.00
N ARG A 176 -10.48 -36.04 -15.10
CA ARG A 176 -9.51 -36.06 -14.01
C ARG A 176 -8.87 -34.67 -13.91
N LYS A 177 -9.34 -33.85 -12.98
CA LYS A 177 -8.61 -32.63 -12.55
C LYS A 177 -7.29 -33.07 -11.92
N VAL A 178 -6.20 -33.00 -12.67
CA VAL A 178 -4.84 -33.09 -12.12
C VAL A 178 -4.44 -31.68 -11.72
N ILE A 179 -4.67 -31.31 -10.46
CA ILE A 179 -4.14 -30.08 -9.87
C ILE A 179 -2.66 -30.35 -9.61
N LYS A 180 -1.79 -29.88 -10.50
CA LYS A 180 -0.34 -29.91 -10.28
C LYS A 180 0.06 -28.59 -9.64
N SER A 181 0.19 -28.57 -8.31
CA SER A 181 0.82 -27.45 -7.60
C SER A 181 2.33 -27.54 -7.81
N GLN A 182 2.85 -26.80 -8.79
CA GLN A 182 4.28 -26.57 -8.93
C GLN A 182 4.63 -25.27 -8.18
N VAL A 183 5.35 -25.43 -7.07
CA VAL A 183 6.08 -24.34 -6.42
C VAL A 183 7.27 -24.01 -7.32
N SER A 184 7.19 -22.92 -8.09
CA SER A 184 8.37 -22.38 -8.77
C SER A 184 9.10 -21.47 -7.77
N GLU A 185 10.18 -22.00 -7.20
CA GLU A 185 11.21 -21.19 -6.56
C GLU A 185 11.96 -20.43 -7.66
N SER A 186 11.94 -19.09 -7.64
CA SER A 186 12.79 -18.28 -8.50
C SER A 186 13.69 -17.40 -7.63
N PRO A 187 15.03 -17.50 -7.76
CA PRO A 187 15.97 -16.71 -6.99
C PRO A 187 16.11 -15.32 -7.62
N VAL A 188 15.77 -14.27 -6.89
CA VAL A 188 16.27 -12.92 -7.18
C VAL A 188 17.30 -12.59 -6.11
N ALA A 189 18.57 -12.85 -6.44
CA ALA A 189 19.72 -12.39 -5.67
C ALA A 189 19.86 -10.86 -5.79
N PRO A 190 20.45 -10.19 -4.79
CA PRO A 190 20.64 -8.75 -4.81
C PRO A 190 21.87 -8.37 -5.65
N GLU A 191 21.65 -7.79 -6.84
CA GLU A 191 22.58 -6.90 -7.55
C GLU A 191 21.94 -5.48 -7.45
N ASP A 192 22.51 -4.41 -6.91
CA ASP A 192 23.88 -3.99 -6.64
C ASP A 192 23.94 -3.17 -5.33
N ILE A 193 24.77 -3.59 -4.38
CA ILE A 193 25.42 -2.66 -3.45
C ILE A 193 26.90 -3.03 -3.48
N PRO A 194 27.79 -2.20 -4.07
CA PRO A 194 29.21 -2.48 -3.97
C PRO A 194 29.67 -2.32 -2.52
N ALA A 195 29.82 -3.45 -1.84
CA ALA A 195 30.63 -3.56 -0.64
C ALA A 195 32.10 -3.36 -1.03
N LYS A 196 32.72 -2.26 -0.61
CA LYS A 196 34.17 -2.07 -0.76
C LYS A 196 34.89 -2.77 0.42
N PRO A 197 35.97 -3.53 0.18
CA PRO A 197 36.45 -4.55 1.11
C PRO A 197 37.24 -4.00 2.30
N VAL A 198 37.06 -4.65 3.45
CA VAL A 198 38.00 -4.71 4.57
C VAL A 198 39.19 -5.56 4.12
N ASN A 199 40.42 -5.06 4.25
CA ASN A 199 41.65 -5.81 3.96
C ASN A 199 42.33 -6.26 5.26
N PRO A 200 42.40 -7.57 5.53
CA PRO A 200 43.39 -8.12 6.45
C PRO A 200 44.08 -9.35 5.84
N ALA A 201 45.32 -9.23 5.34
CA ALA A 201 46.36 -10.27 5.33
C ALA A 201 47.64 -9.68 4.72
N ARG A 202 48.79 -9.63 5.40
CA ARG A 202 49.65 -10.71 5.94
C ARG A 202 50.15 -11.69 4.88
N GLY A 203 51.28 -11.33 4.28
CA GLY A 203 52.53 -12.10 4.34
C GLY A 203 52.71 -13.35 3.46
N LYS A 204 53.93 -13.43 2.91
CA LYS A 204 54.67 -14.62 2.40
C LYS A 204 54.19 -15.14 1.04
N ASP A 205 55.02 -15.62 0.13
CA ASP A 205 56.47 -15.82 0.00
C ASP A 205 56.69 -16.36 -1.44
N SER A 206 57.95 -16.45 -1.88
CA SER A 206 58.48 -17.06 -3.10
C SER A 206 58.26 -16.24 -4.39
N GLY A 207 59.27 -15.88 -5.17
CA GLY A 207 60.67 -16.30 -5.20
C GLY A 207 61.02 -16.51 -6.66
N GLU A 208 61.80 -15.61 -7.27
CA GLU A 208 62.52 -15.95 -8.49
C GLU A 208 63.85 -15.20 -8.54
N LYS A 209 64.83 -15.94 -8.99
CA LYS A 209 66.27 -15.79 -8.88
C LYS A 209 66.80 -15.37 -10.26
N SER A 210 68.07 -14.94 -10.31
CA SER A 210 68.94 -14.86 -11.49
C SER A 210 68.77 -13.64 -12.39
N ASP A 211 69.78 -12.93 -12.87
CA ASP A 211 71.26 -13.01 -12.81
C ASP A 211 71.81 -11.60 -13.19
N ASP A 212 73.11 -11.41 -12.92
CA ASP A 212 74.03 -10.31 -13.30
C ASP A 212 74.05 -8.98 -12.49
#